data_AF-A0A948F0P7-F1
#
_entry.id   AF-A0A948F0P7-F1
#
_cell.length_a   1.000
_cell.length_b   1.000
_cell.length_c   1.000
_cell.angle_alpha   90.00
_cell.angle_beta   90.00
_cell.angle_gamma   90.00
#
_symmetry.space_group_name_H-M   'P 1'
#
loop_
_entity.id
_entity.type
_entity.pdbx_description
1 polymer ?
#
loop_
_entity_poly.entity_id
_entity_poly.type
_entity_poly.pdbx_seq_one_letter_code
_entity_poly.pdbx_strand_id
1 'polypeptide(L)'
;REELRLRIPNFIEVFVNVPLEVCEKRDKKGLYAKARTGEIKNFTGISDPYEVPINPDIELLNFENTVEENAQKVVKYLYDNKYLIKSGTVRVTDVKVVKKAKKKEVVST
;
A
#
# COMPACT_ATOMS: atom_id res chain seq x y z
N ARG A 1 8.24 12.60 -6.94
CA ARG A 1 7.11 12.07 -6.14
C ARG A 1 5.78 12.67 -6.60
N GLU A 2 5.61 13.99 -6.53
CA GLU A 2 4.40 14.68 -7.01
C GLU A 2 4.08 14.38 -8.48
N GLU A 3 5.09 14.37 -9.36
CA GLU A 3 4.89 14.00 -10.76
C GLU A 3 4.36 12.56 -10.94
N LEU A 4 4.78 11.63 -10.07
CA LEU A 4 4.32 10.25 -10.12
C LEU A 4 2.86 10.14 -9.65
N ARG A 5 2.50 10.89 -8.60
CA ARG A 5 1.12 11.00 -8.12
C ARG A 5 0.16 11.48 -9.21
N LEU A 6 0.61 12.40 -10.07
CA LEU A 6 -0.20 12.93 -11.18
C LEU A 6 -0.30 11.95 -12.37
N ARG A 7 0.74 11.15 -12.62
CA ARG A 7 0.84 10.33 -13.82
C ARG A 7 0.35 8.91 -13.64
N ILE A 8 0.44 8.37 -12.43
CA ILE A 8 0.13 6.97 -12.15
C ILE A 8 -1.27 6.88 -11.53
N PRO A 9 -2.24 6.21 -12.18
CA PRO A 9 -3.54 6.01 -11.57
C PRO A 9 -3.41 5.13 -10.33
N ASN A 10 -4.19 5.46 -9.29
CA ASN A 10 -4.22 4.71 -8.03
C ASN A 10 -2.84 4.65 -7.33
N PHE A 11 -2.01 5.68 -7.48
CA PHE A 11 -0.76 5.80 -6.75
C PHE A 11 -1.03 6.04 -5.26
N ILE A 12 -0.34 5.29 -4.40
CA ILE A 12 -0.43 5.41 -2.94
C ILE A 12 0.98 5.50 -2.40
N GLU A 13 1.27 6.57 -1.68
CA GLU A 13 2.54 6.77 -1.01
C GLU A 13 2.54 6.22 0.41
N VAL A 14 3.45 5.28 0.68
CA VAL A 14 3.69 4.74 2.01
C VAL A 14 5.03 5.23 2.54
N PHE A 15 4.99 6.06 3.59
CA PHE A 15 6.18 6.49 4.31
C PHE A 15 6.47 5.55 5.46
N VAL A 16 7.61 4.86 5.40
CA VAL A 16 8.12 4.07 6.53
C VAL A 16 9.02 4.97 7.36
N ASN A 17 8.41 5.66 8.32
CA ASN A 17 9.11 6.58 9.20
C ASN A 17 9.80 5.79 10.31
N VAL A 18 11.12 5.67 10.21
CA VAL A 18 11.96 5.03 11.22
C VAL A 18 13.16 5.93 11.46
N PRO A 19 13.46 6.29 12.73
CA PRO A 19 14.65 7.06 13.06
C PRO A 19 15.91 6.39 12.52
N LEU A 20 16.84 7.22 12.04
CA LEU A 20 18.10 6.77 11.44
C LEU A 20 18.89 5.87 12.40
N GLU A 21 18.90 6.21 13.69
CA GLU A 21 19.62 5.49 14.73
C GLU A 21 19.10 4.06 14.90
N VAL A 22 17.79 3.84 14.72
CA VAL A 22 17.18 2.50 14.76
C VAL A 22 17.57 1.71 13.51
N CYS A 23 17.65 2.36 12.36
CA CYS A 23 18.12 1.74 11.12
C CYS A 23 19.60 1.36 11.20
N GLU A 24 20.46 2.25 11.71
CA GLU A 24 21.89 2.01 11.95
C GLU A 24 22.11 0.88 12.94
N LYS A 25 21.36 0.84 14.05
CA LYS A 25 21.48 -0.23 15.05
C LYS A 25 21.16 -1.62 14.48
N ARG A 26 20.23 -1.70 13.53
CA ARG A 26 19.81 -2.97 12.91
C ARG A 26 20.80 -3.48 11.88
N ASP A 27 21.67 -2.64 11.31
CA ASP A 27 22.51 -2.79 10.11
C ASP A 27 22.88 -4.23 9.70
N LYS A 28 21.89 -5.00 9.22
CA LYS A 28 22.06 -6.43 8.92
C LYS A 28 23.04 -6.69 7.78
N LYS A 29 23.33 -5.67 6.98
CA LYS A 29 24.16 -5.74 5.78
C LYS A 29 25.49 -4.99 5.93
N GLY A 30 25.73 -4.34 7.07
CA GLY A 30 26.94 -3.53 7.29
C GLY A 30 27.01 -2.26 6.42
N LEU A 31 25.90 -1.83 5.82
CA LEU A 31 25.90 -0.70 4.88
C LEU A 31 26.06 0.63 5.60
N TYR A 32 25.43 0.79 6.77
CA TYR A 32 25.57 2.01 7.56
C TYR A 32 26.99 2.13 8.11
N ALA A 33 27.58 1.02 8.58
CA ALA A 33 28.98 0.99 9.02
C ALA A 33 29.94 1.44 7.90
N LYS A 34 29.77 0.91 6.68
CA LYS A 34 30.57 1.28 5.51
C LYS A 34 30.35 2.72 5.05
N ALA A 35 29.13 3.23 5.17
CA ALA A 35 28.82 4.62 4.87
C ALA A 35 29.52 5.57 5.86
N ARG A 36 29.55 5.22 7.15
CA ARG A 36 30.22 5.99 8.20
C ARG A 36 31.75 6.03 8.03
N THR A 37 32.36 4.97 7.49
CA THR A 37 33.80 4.95 7.15
C THR A 37 34.12 5.63 5.82
N GLY A 38 33.12 6.07 5.05
CA GLY A 38 33.31 6.72 3.75
C GLY A 38 33.60 5.75 2.60
N GLU A 39 33.50 4.44 2.83
CA GLU A 39 33.61 3.42 1.77
C GLU A 39 32.44 3.54 0.77
N ILE A 40 31.25 3.88 1.28
CA ILE A 40 30.06 4.16 0.45
C ILE A 40 29.80 5.67 0.47
N LYS A 41 29.91 6.29 -0.70
CA LYS A 41 29.58 7.71 -0.92
C LYS A 41 28.08 7.86 -1.19
N ASN A 42 27.57 9.07 -0.96
CA ASN A 42 26.20 9.45 -1.30
C ASN A 42 25.15 8.53 -0.67
N PHE A 43 25.36 8.20 0.60
CA PHE A 43 24.52 7.28 1.35
C PHE A 43 23.43 8.06 2.07
N THR A 44 22.18 7.81 1.68
CA THR A 44 21.00 8.49 2.21
C THR A 44 20.87 8.34 3.73
N GLY A 45 20.69 9.46 4.43
CA GLY A 45 20.68 9.56 5.89
C GLY A 45 22.06 9.80 6.52
N ILE A 46 23.16 9.58 5.79
CA ILE A 46 24.53 9.78 6.30
C ILE A 46 25.23 10.94 5.59
N SER A 47 25.54 10.76 4.29
CA SER A 47 26.21 11.76 3.47
C SER A 47 25.27 12.49 2.52
N ASP A 48 24.12 11.87 2.22
CA ASP A 48 23.05 12.48 1.43
C ASP A 48 21.78 12.62 2.28
N PRO A 49 21.02 13.73 2.17
CA PRO A 49 19.77 13.91 2.92
C PRO A 49 18.65 12.99 2.41
N TYR A 50 17.74 12.61 3.31
CA TYR A 50 16.47 11.98 2.93
C TYR A 50 15.35 13.02 2.93
N GLU A 51 14.61 13.10 1.83
CA GLU A 51 13.47 14.01 1.70
C GLU A 51 12.20 13.36 2.26
N VAL A 52 11.90 13.70 3.52
CA VAL A 52 10.69 13.25 4.22
C VAL A 52 9.44 13.68 3.44
N PRO A 53 8.48 12.78 3.17
CA PRO A 53 7.22 13.13 2.53
C PRO A 53 6.44 14.16 3.36
N ILE A 54 5.97 15.24 2.72
CA ILE A 54 5.19 16.29 3.39
C ILE A 54 3.78 15.79 3.75
N ASN A 55 3.16 14.99 2.87
CA ASN A 55 1.81 14.48 3.05
C ASN A 55 1.69 13.07 2.47
N PRO A 56 2.27 12.04 3.11
CA PRO A 56 2.15 10.65 2.66
C PRO A 56 0.70 10.16 2.84
N ASP A 57 0.26 9.23 2.00
CA ASP A 57 -1.07 8.62 2.15
C ASP A 57 -1.14 7.70 3.37
N ILE A 58 -0.03 7.01 3.66
CA ILE A 58 0.12 6.13 4.82
C ILE A 58 1.48 6.37 5.47
N GLU A 59 1.50 6.58 6.79
CA GLU A 59 2.73 6.61 7.59
C GLU A 59 2.81 5.36 8.49
N LEU A 60 3.97 4.69 8.45
CA LEU A 60 4.25 3.46 9.19
C LEU A 60 5.43 3.68 10.14
N LEU A 61 5.22 3.43 11.43
CA LEU A 61 6.24 3.54 12.47
C LEU A 61 6.83 2.16 12.75
N ASN A 62 7.80 1.74 11.92
CA ASN A 62 8.39 0.38 11.97
C ASN A 62 9.50 0.25 13.04
N PHE A 63 9.21 0.79 14.23
CA PHE A 63 10.00 0.75 15.46
C PHE A 63 9.12 0.78 16.71
N GLU A 64 7.90 1.34 16.61
CA GLU A 64 6.85 1.27 17.63
C GLU A 64 5.84 0.16 17.36
N ASN A 65 5.52 -0.08 16.08
CA ASN A 65 4.56 -1.10 15.67
C ASN A 65 5.23 -2.38 15.18
N THR A 66 4.51 -3.50 15.32
CA THR A 66 4.89 -4.77 14.70
C THR A 66 4.73 -4.70 13.17
N VAL A 67 5.33 -5.68 12.48
CA VAL A 67 5.17 -5.81 11.03
C VAL A 67 3.71 -6.06 10.68
N GLU A 68 3.03 -6.88 11.48
CA GLU A 68 1.63 -7.25 11.31
C GLU A 68 0.71 -6.04 11.49
N GLU A 69 0.94 -5.22 12.51
CA GLU A 69 0.18 -3.98 12.74
C GLU A 69 0.34 -2.98 11.58
N ASN A 70 1.57 -2.79 11.10
CA ASN A 70 1.83 -1.91 9.97
C ASN A 70 1.21 -2.46 8.67
N ALA A 71 1.26 -3.78 8.44
CA ALA A 71 0.58 -4.42 7.31
C ALA A 71 -0.94 -4.21 7.39
N GLN A 72 -1.53 -4.34 8.59
CA GLN A 72 -2.95 -4.09 8.81
C GLN A 72 -3.33 -2.63 8.51
N LYS A 73 -2.49 -1.64 8.85
CA LYS A 73 -2.71 -0.23 8.49
C LYS A 73 -2.81 -0.05 6.97
N VAL A 74 -1.90 -0.66 6.21
CA VAL A 74 -1.92 -0.60 4.74
C VAL A 74 -3.18 -1.26 4.19
N VAL A 75 -3.50 -2.46 4.64
CA VAL A 75 -4.70 -3.19 4.18
C VAL A 75 -5.97 -2.41 4.52
N LYS A 76 -6.04 -1.81 5.71
CA LYS A 76 -7.17 -0.98 6.13
C LYS A 76 -7.35 0.21 5.20
N TYR A 77 -6.27 0.95 4.89
CA TYR A 77 -6.32 2.07 3.96
C TYR A 77 -6.87 1.66 2.60
N LEU A 78 -6.48 0.50 2.09
CA LEU A 78 -6.96 -0.02 0.81
C LEU A 78 -8.46 -0.35 0.83
N TYR A 79 -8.99 -0.87 1.94
CA TYR A 79 -10.43 -1.09 2.10
C TYR A 79 -11.21 0.22 2.21
N ASP A 80 -10.74 1.15 3.04
CA ASP A 80 -11.42 2.44 3.28
C ASP A 80 -11.53 3.24 1.98
N ASN A 81 -10.49 3.20 1.14
CA ASN A 81 -10.44 3.87 -0.17
C ASN A 81 -10.99 3.01 -1.32
N LYS A 82 -11.60 1.85 -1.02
CA LYS A 82 -12.28 0.97 -1.99
C LYS A 82 -11.36 0.39 -3.07
N TYR A 83 -10.04 0.36 -2.84
CA TYR A 83 -9.09 -0.39 -3.65
C TYR A 83 -9.25 -1.90 -3.45
N LEU A 84 -9.67 -2.31 -2.25
CA LEU A 84 -10.07 -3.67 -1.94
C LEU A 84 -11.56 -3.71 -1.58
N ILE A 85 -12.24 -4.74 -2.07
CA ILE A 85 -13.63 -5.03 -1.70
C ILE A 85 -13.58 -6.15 -0.67
N LYS A 86 -14.29 -6.00 0.45
CA LYS A 86 -14.47 -7.12 1.37
C LYS A 86 -15.24 -8.18 0.60
N SER A 87 -14.61 -9.31 0.33
CA SER A 87 -15.31 -10.46 -0.25
C SER A 87 -16.44 -10.79 0.71
N GLY A 88 -17.67 -10.48 0.30
CA GLY A 88 -18.84 -10.81 1.09
C GLY A 88 -18.92 -12.33 1.16
N THR A 89 -19.19 -12.86 2.35
CA THR A 89 -19.85 -14.16 2.43
C THR A 89 -21.20 -14.01 1.74
N VAL A 90 -21.27 -14.33 0.45
CA VAL A 90 -22.54 -14.45 -0.26
C VAL A 90 -23.26 -15.63 0.38
N ARG A 91 -24.32 -15.35 1.16
CA ARG A 91 -25.29 -16.39 1.49
C ARG A 91 -25.99 -16.76 0.18
N VAL A 92 -26.03 -18.05 -0.14
CA VAL A 92 -26.57 -18.62 -1.39
C VAL A 92 -28.07 -18.29 -1.61
N THR A 93 -28.73 -17.65 -0.66
CA THR A 93 -30.18 -17.39 -0.68
C THR A 93 -30.65 -16.24 -1.58
N ASP A 94 -29.79 -15.36 -2.08
CA ASP A 94 -30.21 -14.19 -2.86
C ASP A 94 -30.02 -14.30 -4.38
N VAL A 95 -29.77 -15.50 -4.92
CA VAL A 95 -29.83 -15.72 -6.37
C VAL A 95 -31.29 -15.82 -6.82
N LYS A 96 -31.90 -14.68 -7.17
CA LYS A 96 -33.14 -14.68 -7.96
C LYS A 96 -32.82 -15.25 -9.34
N VAL A 97 -33.18 -16.53 -9.54
CA VAL A 97 -33.16 -17.19 -10.85
C VAL A 97 -34.11 -16.45 -11.78
N VAL A 98 -33.56 -15.66 -12.70
CA VAL A 98 -34.32 -15.05 -13.79
C VAL A 98 -34.68 -16.17 -14.76
N LYS A 99 -35.89 -16.73 -14.64
CA LYS A 99 -36.44 -17.67 -15.63
C LYS A 99 -36.70 -16.91 -16.93
N LYS A 100 -35.88 -17.14 -17.97
CA LYS A 100 -36.16 -16.72 -19.34
C LYS A 100 -37.46 -17.38 -19.82
N ALA A 101 -38.50 -16.58 -20.07
CA ALA A 101 -39.73 -17.03 -20.73
C ALA A 101 -39.50 -17.10 -22.25
N LYS A 102 -39.85 -18.25 -22.85
CA LYS A 102 -39.83 -18.47 -24.31
C LYS A 102 -40.91 -17.63 -24.99
N LYS A 103 -40.53 -16.83 -26.00
CA LYS A 103 -41.43 -16.24 -26.99
C LYS A 103 -42.18 -17.35 -27.74
N LYS A 104 -43.52 -17.26 -27.81
CA LYS A 104 -44.32 -17.85 -28.89
C LYS A 104 -44.87 -16.71 -29.72
N GLU A 105 -44.42 -16.62 -30.96
CA GLU A 105 -45.05 -15.83 -32.00
C GLU A 105 -46.41 -16.47 -32.35
N VAL A 106 -47.45 -15.65 -32.41
CA VAL A 106 -48.69 -15.96 -33.11
C VAL A 106 -48.95 -14.77 -34.02
N VAL A 107 -48.75 -14.99 -35.31
CA VAL A 107 -49.15 -14.08 -36.40
C VAL A 107 -50.63 -14.36 -36.66
N SER A 108 -51.46 -13.31 -36.64
CA SER A 108 -52.83 -13.34 -37.16
C SER A 108 -53.11 -12.10 -38.01
N THR A 109 -53.24 -12.30 -39.31
CA THR A 109 -54.07 -11.52 -40.23
C THR A 109 -54.61 -12.50 -41.26
#